data_AF-A0A1F6MVC2-F1
#
_entry.id   AF-A0A1F6MVC2-F1
#
_cell.length_a   1.000
_cell.length_b   1.000
_cell.length_c   1.000
_cell.angle_alpha   90.00
_cell.angle_beta   90.00
_cell.angle_gamma   90.00
#
_symmetry.space_group_name_H-M   'P 1'
#
loop_
_entity.id
_entity.type
_entity.pdbx_description
1 polymer ?
#
loop_
_entity_poly.entity_id
_entity_poly.type
_entity_poly.pdbx_seq_one_letter_code
_entity_poly.pdbx_strand_id
1 'polypeptide(L)'
;MKKKILFFSLLWFALLLPISNASTAGLSIGSPCSSNGECASNQCENSAKTDPQDKKLAFCVCGEFDTSIINPAGSPNCKEAYGGSEDDWTCKDGANLTWDLNYCLNKDYSKTKLPIPAKETGASMETLVDMLLDPTAVTAQMYKEIDNIVAKPQTKISIPGLKFSEPKTIEEDSGKYLYIPFIGDYISSLYKYLIIVASIIATAMIIKNGFDWIMSGGEAAKITQAKTRIGQSLMGLFIAVSSYFILYMINPNLVEFKNLRVRFVENIPLNLEVTSDYDQEGGQSYAPPPAGTGDLVYIPDMPGLEIKCGKQYRYCSEQCVNGLKAAAEKMHAQGYTIKLISCFRPVEQQIKLKGNPLGCQCKSYNPVDCSNCPHVGGYAFDALCKEENRTWTQMTNSGKACKGNPACKQPGTMTRNDYNCQNILIKSMRDSGMCKLYFEDWHFQPVGTSKKSCFQ
;
A
#
# COMPACT_ATOMS: atom_id res chain seq x y z
N MET A 1 -20.15 -76.10 16.46
CA MET A 1 -21.08 -75.04 16.93
C MET A 1 -20.43 -74.29 18.08
N LYS A 2 -19.91 -73.07 17.87
CA LYS A 2 -19.52 -72.08 18.92
C LYS A 2 -18.88 -70.80 18.36
N LYS A 3 -18.41 -70.79 17.10
CA LYS A 3 -17.85 -69.59 16.43
C LYS A 3 -18.86 -68.74 15.63
N LYS A 4 -20.12 -69.18 15.45
CA LYS A 4 -21.14 -68.43 14.68
C LYS A 4 -22.04 -67.50 15.53
N ILE A 5 -21.95 -67.56 16.86
CA ILE A 5 -22.83 -66.76 17.75
C ILE A 5 -22.22 -65.38 18.08
N LEU A 6 -20.90 -65.20 17.94
CA LEU A 6 -20.27 -63.89 18.16
C LEU A 6 -20.55 -62.86 17.05
N PHE A 7 -20.90 -63.30 15.84
CA PHE A 7 -21.21 -62.37 14.74
C PHE A 7 -22.63 -61.80 14.79
N PHE A 8 -23.55 -62.44 15.52
CA PHE A 8 -24.93 -61.95 15.67
C PHE A 8 -25.12 -61.01 16.86
N SER A 9 -24.21 -61.02 17.84
CA SER A 9 -24.25 -60.11 18.99
C SER A 9 -23.63 -58.73 18.70
N LEU A 10 -22.74 -58.63 17.70
CA LEU A 10 -22.13 -57.37 17.30
C LEU A 10 -23.00 -56.57 16.32
N LEU A 11 -23.93 -57.23 15.62
CA LEU A 11 -24.89 -56.54 14.75
C LEU A 11 -26.08 -55.93 15.50
N TRP A 12 -26.36 -56.40 16.73
CA TRP A 12 -27.51 -55.88 17.51
C TRP A 12 -27.16 -54.72 18.45
N PHE A 13 -25.87 -54.55 18.77
CA PHE A 13 -25.38 -53.39 19.54
C PHE A 13 -25.12 -52.14 18.69
N ALA A 14 -25.21 -52.25 17.36
CA ALA A 14 -25.09 -51.13 16.43
C ALA A 14 -26.41 -50.38 16.18
N LEU A 15 -27.53 -50.83 16.76
CA LEU A 15 -28.88 -50.26 16.53
C LEU A 15 -29.43 -49.41 17.69
N LEU A 16 -28.61 -49.13 18.72
CA LEU A 16 -28.97 -48.29 19.87
C LEU A 16 -27.90 -47.24 20.17
N LEU A 17 -27.27 -46.69 19.12
CA LEU A 17 -26.67 -45.37 19.26
C LEU A 17 -27.84 -44.37 19.40
N PRO A 18 -27.88 -43.51 20.43
CA PRO A 18 -28.83 -42.42 20.43
C PRO A 18 -28.63 -41.67 19.12
N ILE A 19 -29.71 -41.48 18.37
CA ILE A 19 -29.75 -40.50 17.29
C ILE A 19 -29.53 -39.18 18.00
N SER A 20 -28.27 -38.79 18.18
CA SER A 20 -27.90 -37.42 18.45
C SER A 20 -28.55 -36.64 17.34
N ASN A 21 -29.54 -35.81 17.69
CA ASN A 21 -30.07 -34.80 16.79
C ASN A 21 -28.87 -34.21 16.07
N ALA A 22 -28.76 -34.47 14.77
CA ALA A 22 -27.88 -33.68 13.96
C ALA A 22 -28.43 -32.27 14.11
N SER A 23 -27.78 -31.46 14.96
CA SER A 23 -27.89 -30.02 14.86
C SER A 23 -27.62 -29.75 13.39
N THR A 24 -28.63 -29.24 12.68
CA THR A 24 -28.48 -28.76 11.32
C THR A 24 -27.28 -27.83 11.34
N ALA A 25 -26.13 -28.32 10.87
CA ALA A 25 -24.94 -27.49 10.77
C ALA A 25 -25.30 -26.41 9.77
N GLY A 26 -25.48 -25.18 10.25
CA GLY A 26 -25.86 -24.07 9.40
C GLY A 26 -24.85 -23.89 8.27
N LEU A 27 -25.29 -23.27 7.18
CA LEU A 27 -24.46 -22.96 6.03
C LEU A 27 -23.28 -22.09 6.47
N SER A 28 -22.09 -22.40 5.94
CA SER A 28 -20.87 -21.66 6.22
C SER A 28 -20.92 -20.24 5.63
N ILE A 29 -20.11 -19.33 6.19
CA ILE A 29 -19.91 -17.99 5.62
C ILE A 29 -19.50 -18.10 4.14
N GLY A 30 -20.16 -17.32 3.28
CA GLY A 30 -19.99 -17.34 1.82
C GLY A 30 -20.95 -18.24 1.06
N SER A 31 -21.72 -19.10 1.74
CA SER A 31 -22.78 -19.88 1.11
C SER A 31 -23.98 -18.99 0.75
N PRO A 32 -24.65 -19.20 -0.41
CA PRO A 32 -25.88 -18.50 -0.73
C PRO A 32 -26.98 -18.88 0.27
N CYS A 33 -27.82 -17.92 0.65
CA CYS A 33 -28.86 -18.12 1.65
C CYS A 33 -30.15 -17.38 1.27
N SER A 34 -31.28 -17.82 1.83
CA SER A 34 -32.58 -17.14 1.69
C SER A 34 -33.11 -16.56 3.00
N SER A 35 -32.59 -17.03 4.14
CA SER A 35 -33.00 -16.58 5.46
C SER A 35 -31.87 -16.73 6.50
N ASN A 36 -31.91 -15.92 7.56
CA ASN A 36 -30.89 -15.92 8.61
C ASN A 36 -30.66 -17.28 9.25
N GLY A 37 -31.74 -18.03 9.52
CA GLY A 37 -31.68 -19.34 10.19
C GLY A 37 -31.03 -20.45 9.37
N GLU A 38 -30.75 -20.22 8.08
CA GLU A 38 -29.98 -21.16 7.26
C GLU A 38 -28.48 -21.07 7.52
N CYS A 39 -27.98 -19.92 7.99
CA CYS A 39 -26.57 -19.64 8.16
C CYS A 39 -26.09 -20.08 9.56
N ALA A 40 -24.90 -20.67 9.65
CA ALA A 40 -24.27 -21.00 10.94
C ALA A 40 -24.08 -19.74 11.81
N SER A 41 -23.82 -18.61 11.15
CA SER A 41 -23.72 -17.30 11.79
C SER A 41 -25.07 -16.68 12.19
N ASN A 42 -26.18 -17.31 11.80
CA ASN A 42 -27.53 -16.77 11.86
C ASN A 42 -27.69 -15.41 11.14
N GLN A 43 -26.87 -15.13 10.14
CA GLN A 43 -26.88 -13.88 9.38
C GLN A 43 -26.78 -14.13 7.89
N CYS A 44 -27.85 -13.76 7.18
CA CYS A 44 -27.97 -13.82 5.74
C CYS A 44 -28.13 -12.39 5.21
N GLU A 45 -27.15 -11.93 4.44
CA GLU A 45 -27.09 -10.55 3.98
C GLU A 45 -27.27 -10.45 2.47
N ASN A 46 -28.07 -9.47 2.03
CA ASN A 46 -28.24 -9.18 0.61
C ASN A 46 -27.00 -8.46 0.08
N SER A 47 -26.41 -9.01 -0.98
CA SER A 47 -25.26 -8.40 -1.64
C SER A 47 -25.67 -7.43 -2.75
N ALA A 48 -24.74 -6.57 -3.13
CA ALA A 48 -24.77 -5.81 -4.38
C ALA A 48 -24.56 -6.69 -5.63
N LYS A 49 -24.28 -8.00 -5.49
CA LYS A 49 -24.11 -8.92 -6.60
C LYS A 49 -25.48 -9.38 -7.11
N THR A 50 -25.69 -9.29 -8.42
CA THR A 50 -26.93 -9.74 -9.06
C THR A 50 -26.72 -11.00 -9.89
N ASP A 51 -27.79 -11.78 -10.04
CA ASP A 51 -27.85 -12.87 -11.03
C ASP A 51 -28.04 -12.31 -12.46
N PRO A 52 -27.98 -13.14 -13.51
CA PRO A 52 -28.20 -12.70 -14.89
C PRO A 52 -29.60 -12.11 -15.18
N GLN A 53 -30.54 -12.22 -14.22
CA GLN A 53 -31.88 -11.64 -14.27
C GLN A 53 -32.00 -10.38 -13.39
N ASP A 54 -30.86 -9.81 -12.97
CA ASP A 54 -30.73 -8.60 -12.15
C ASP A 54 -31.31 -8.73 -10.73
N LYS A 55 -31.48 -9.96 -10.24
CA LYS A 55 -31.93 -10.22 -8.87
C LYS A 55 -30.73 -10.22 -7.92
N LYS A 56 -30.81 -9.42 -6.85
CA LYS A 56 -29.79 -9.41 -5.78
C LYS A 56 -29.65 -10.80 -5.15
N LEU A 57 -28.41 -11.24 -5.01
CA LEU A 57 -28.04 -12.48 -4.36
C LEU A 57 -27.75 -12.23 -2.88
N ALA A 58 -28.07 -13.17 -2.01
CA ALA A 58 -27.78 -13.10 -0.59
C ALA A 58 -26.84 -14.23 -0.15
N PHE A 59 -25.97 -13.94 0.82
CA PHE A 59 -24.94 -14.85 1.30
C PHE A 59 -24.87 -14.85 2.82
N CYS A 60 -24.46 -15.99 3.38
CA CYS A 60 -24.16 -16.09 4.80
C CYS A 60 -22.92 -15.27 5.12
N VAL A 61 -23.03 -14.37 6.10
CA VAL A 61 -21.96 -13.45 6.51
C VAL A 61 -21.64 -13.60 7.99
N CYS A 62 -20.57 -12.97 8.47
CA CYS A 62 -20.38 -12.86 9.92
C CYS A 62 -21.46 -11.93 10.51
N GLY A 63 -21.81 -12.17 11.77
CA GLY A 63 -22.78 -11.34 12.48
C GLY A 63 -22.15 -10.34 13.42
N GLU A 64 -22.77 -9.17 13.52
CA GLU A 64 -22.49 -8.24 14.60
C GLU A 64 -22.94 -8.84 15.94
N PHE A 65 -22.03 -8.83 16.91
CA PHE A 65 -22.38 -8.97 18.31
C PHE A 65 -22.46 -7.53 18.88
N ASP A 66 -23.55 -7.25 19.59
CA ASP A 66 -23.94 -5.95 20.18
C ASP A 66 -22.77 -4.98 20.45
N THR A 67 -22.78 -3.84 19.75
CA THR A 67 -21.76 -2.77 19.74
C THR A 67 -21.80 -1.85 20.95
N SER A 68 -22.43 -2.24 22.06
CA SER A 68 -22.48 -1.46 23.30
C SER A 68 -21.18 -1.44 24.12
N ILE A 69 -20.06 -2.00 23.62
CA ILE A 69 -18.77 -1.99 24.32
C ILE A 69 -17.66 -1.41 23.43
N ILE A 70 -16.95 -0.42 23.96
CA ILE A 70 -15.75 0.23 23.40
C ILE A 70 -14.53 -0.72 23.52
N ASN A 71 -14.65 -1.90 22.91
CA ASN A 71 -13.59 -2.86 22.62
C ASN A 71 -14.12 -3.73 21.47
N PRO A 72 -13.31 -4.09 20.45
CA PRO A 72 -13.76 -4.96 19.37
C PRO A 72 -14.05 -6.33 19.97
N ALA A 73 -15.31 -6.58 20.35
CA ALA A 73 -15.74 -7.88 20.83
C ALA A 73 -15.44 -8.89 19.72
N GLY A 74 -14.73 -9.96 20.07
CA GLY A 74 -14.37 -11.02 19.15
C GLY A 74 -15.59 -11.53 18.39
N SER A 75 -15.40 -12.07 17.18
CA SER A 75 -16.48 -12.68 16.41
C SER A 75 -16.43 -14.21 16.53
N PRO A 76 -17.31 -14.83 17.35
CA PRO A 76 -17.39 -16.28 17.48
C PRO A 76 -17.61 -16.96 16.13
N ASN A 77 -18.45 -16.36 15.28
CA ASN A 77 -18.81 -16.90 13.98
C ASN A 77 -17.61 -16.90 13.01
N CYS A 78 -16.71 -15.91 13.11
CA CYS A 78 -15.47 -15.89 12.33
C CYS A 78 -14.47 -16.93 12.83
N LYS A 79 -14.32 -17.08 14.15
CA LYS A 79 -13.50 -18.12 14.78
C LYS A 79 -14.01 -19.52 14.41
N GLU A 80 -15.30 -19.76 14.47
CA GLU A 80 -15.90 -21.05 14.12
C GLU A 80 -15.71 -21.38 12.64
N ALA A 81 -15.83 -20.38 11.76
CA ALA A 81 -15.62 -20.56 10.33
C ALA A 81 -14.14 -20.77 9.94
N TYR A 82 -13.19 -20.12 10.62
CA TYR A 82 -11.80 -20.02 10.15
C TYR A 82 -10.72 -20.48 11.16
N GLY A 83 -11.10 -20.84 12.39
CA GLY A 83 -10.20 -21.24 13.49
C GLY A 83 -9.49 -20.06 14.18
N GLY A 84 -8.81 -20.32 15.31
CA GLY A 84 -8.06 -19.32 16.09
C GLY A 84 -8.69 -19.01 17.46
N SER A 85 -8.19 -17.97 18.13
CA SER A 85 -8.85 -17.41 19.32
C SER A 85 -10.02 -16.50 18.91
N GLU A 86 -10.96 -16.30 19.81
CA GLU A 86 -12.13 -15.43 19.57
C GLU A 86 -11.73 -13.96 19.44
N ASP A 87 -10.79 -13.52 20.29
CA ASP A 87 -10.23 -12.18 20.30
C ASP A 87 -9.37 -11.87 19.06
N ASP A 88 -9.06 -12.88 18.25
CA ASP A 88 -8.28 -12.72 17.03
C ASP A 88 -9.13 -12.20 15.87
N TRP A 89 -10.45 -12.25 15.95
CA TRP A 89 -11.35 -11.96 14.83
C TRP A 89 -12.35 -10.87 15.14
N THR A 90 -12.60 -10.00 14.18
CA THR A 90 -13.63 -8.97 14.19
C THR A 90 -14.50 -9.11 12.96
N CYS A 91 -15.82 -8.99 13.12
CA CYS A 91 -16.72 -8.87 11.99
C CYS A 91 -16.78 -7.39 11.58
N LYS A 92 -16.62 -7.12 10.29
CA LYS A 92 -16.65 -5.77 9.72
C LYS A 92 -17.79 -5.63 8.75
N ASP A 93 -18.39 -4.44 8.76
CA ASP A 93 -19.47 -4.10 7.85
C ASP A 93 -19.05 -4.21 6.39
N GLY A 94 -20.00 -4.59 5.54
CA GLY A 94 -19.80 -4.67 4.12
C GLY A 94 -19.48 -3.33 3.48
N ALA A 95 -18.64 -3.37 2.45
CA ALA A 95 -18.32 -2.24 1.59
C ALA A 95 -18.52 -2.65 0.12
N ASN A 96 -18.50 -1.67 -0.79
CA ASN A 96 -18.75 -1.92 -2.22
C ASN A 96 -17.83 -3.03 -2.79
N LEU A 97 -16.55 -3.05 -2.37
CA LEU A 97 -15.57 -4.08 -2.78
C LEU A 97 -15.92 -5.49 -2.28
N THR A 98 -16.61 -5.60 -1.14
CA THR A 98 -17.08 -6.87 -0.58
C THR A 98 -18.49 -7.22 -1.06
N TRP A 99 -19.03 -6.50 -2.05
CA TRP A 99 -20.42 -6.58 -2.49
C TRP A 99 -21.42 -6.16 -1.42
N ASP A 100 -21.04 -5.21 -0.55
CA ASP A 100 -21.79 -4.79 0.62
C ASP A 100 -22.10 -5.96 1.57
N LEU A 101 -21.18 -6.95 1.65
CA LEU A 101 -21.29 -8.10 2.55
C LEU A 101 -20.30 -7.99 3.71
N ASN A 102 -20.78 -8.28 4.92
CA ASN A 102 -19.97 -8.32 6.14
C ASN A 102 -18.91 -9.42 6.07
N TYR A 103 -17.71 -9.13 6.59
CA TYR A 103 -16.55 -10.00 6.44
C TYR A 103 -15.71 -10.10 7.71
N CYS A 104 -14.90 -11.16 7.80
CA CYS A 104 -14.07 -11.44 8.96
C CYS A 104 -12.67 -10.86 8.79
N LEU A 105 -12.23 -10.06 9.76
CA LEU A 105 -10.92 -9.42 9.79
C LEU A 105 -10.17 -9.82 11.06
N ASN A 106 -8.93 -10.27 10.92
CA ASN A 106 -8.11 -10.63 12.06
C ASN A 106 -7.49 -9.38 12.75
N LYS A 107 -7.24 -9.46 14.07
CA LYS A 107 -6.69 -8.40 14.93
C LYS A 107 -5.39 -7.77 14.42
N ASP A 108 -4.55 -8.54 13.73
CA ASP A 108 -3.29 -8.03 13.15
C ASP A 108 -3.46 -7.48 11.73
N TYR A 109 -4.69 -7.37 11.22
CA TYR A 109 -5.05 -6.93 9.85
C TYR A 109 -4.42 -7.75 8.71
N SER A 110 -3.68 -8.82 9.06
CA SER A 110 -2.91 -9.66 8.13
C SER A 110 -3.73 -10.76 7.47
N LYS A 111 -4.92 -11.06 8.01
CA LYS A 111 -5.81 -12.10 7.51
C LYS A 111 -7.22 -11.58 7.37
N THR A 112 -7.66 -11.41 6.13
CA THR A 112 -9.05 -11.08 5.82
C THR A 112 -9.73 -12.24 5.11
N LYS A 113 -10.95 -12.55 5.54
CA LYS A 113 -11.80 -13.60 4.95
C LYS A 113 -13.11 -12.98 4.47
N LEU A 114 -13.22 -12.82 3.16
CA LEU A 114 -14.42 -12.36 2.48
C LEU A 114 -15.39 -13.53 2.28
N PRO A 115 -16.72 -13.32 2.39
CA PRO A 115 -17.72 -14.34 2.11
C PRO A 115 -17.63 -14.86 0.67
N ILE A 116 -17.44 -13.95 -0.29
CA ILE A 116 -17.30 -14.27 -1.71
C ILE A 116 -16.10 -13.50 -2.30
N PRO A 117 -15.59 -13.89 -3.49
CA PRO A 117 -14.55 -13.12 -4.16
C PRO A 117 -14.93 -11.65 -4.32
N ALA A 118 -13.98 -10.77 -3.99
CA ALA A 118 -14.13 -9.32 -4.09
C ALA A 118 -14.63 -8.91 -5.48
N LYS A 119 -15.38 -7.81 -5.53
CA LYS A 119 -15.83 -7.21 -6.78
C LYS A 119 -14.61 -6.78 -7.60
N GLU A 120 -14.54 -7.22 -8.85
CA GLU A 120 -13.49 -6.77 -9.76
C GLU A 120 -13.73 -5.29 -10.08
N THR A 121 -12.98 -4.42 -9.42
CA THR A 121 -13.00 -3.00 -9.70
C THR A 121 -11.84 -2.66 -10.62
N GLY A 122 -12.13 -2.20 -11.84
CA GLY A 122 -11.15 -1.46 -12.63
C GLY A 122 -10.72 -0.20 -11.87
N ALA A 123 -9.57 0.40 -12.20
CA ALA A 123 -9.09 1.64 -11.59
C ALA A 123 -9.99 2.84 -11.95
N SER A 124 -11.20 2.89 -11.37
CA SER A 124 -12.19 3.94 -11.54
C SER A 124 -12.13 4.90 -10.34
N MET A 125 -12.64 6.12 -10.53
CA MET A 125 -12.71 7.12 -9.46
C MET A 125 -13.62 6.69 -8.31
N GLU A 126 -14.62 5.85 -8.58
CA GLU A 126 -15.47 5.23 -7.56
C GLU A 126 -14.66 4.28 -6.69
N THR A 127 -13.74 3.50 -7.27
CA THR A 127 -12.84 2.62 -6.53
C THR A 127 -11.93 3.41 -5.60
N LEU A 128 -11.45 4.58 -6.04
CA LEU A 128 -10.64 5.47 -5.21
C LEU A 128 -11.44 6.14 -4.10
N VAL A 129 -12.73 6.41 -4.32
CA VAL A 129 -13.65 6.92 -3.29
C VAL A 129 -13.97 5.83 -2.28
N ASP A 130 -14.26 4.61 -2.72
CA ASP A 130 -14.46 3.45 -1.83
C ASP A 130 -13.19 3.14 -1.03
N MET A 131 -12.00 3.33 -1.64
CA MET A 131 -10.72 3.20 -0.93
C MET A 131 -10.54 4.22 0.20
N LEU A 132 -11.08 5.42 0.04
CA LEU A 132 -11.01 6.48 1.05
C LEU A 132 -12.08 6.34 2.14
N LEU A 133 -13.21 5.71 1.82
CA LEU A 133 -14.34 5.52 2.73
C LEU A 133 -14.22 4.25 3.58
N ASP A 134 -13.62 3.18 3.06
CA ASP A 134 -13.29 1.97 3.83
C ASP A 134 -11.89 1.42 3.48
N PRO A 135 -10.84 1.87 4.19
CA PRO A 135 -9.47 1.39 3.97
C PRO A 135 -9.27 -0.08 4.40
N THR A 136 -10.20 -0.67 5.16
CA THR A 136 -10.05 -2.04 5.68
C THR A 136 -10.37 -3.11 4.63
N ALA A 137 -11.35 -2.87 3.76
CA ALA A 137 -11.65 -3.77 2.63
C ALA A 137 -10.54 -3.75 1.55
N VAL A 138 -9.85 -2.62 1.39
CA VAL A 138 -8.75 -2.45 0.42
C VAL A 138 -7.47 -3.11 0.90
N THR A 139 -7.11 -2.87 2.16
CA THR A 139 -5.94 -3.52 2.78
C THR A 139 -6.10 -5.04 2.71
N ALA A 140 -7.30 -5.56 2.98
CA ALA A 140 -7.64 -6.96 2.77
C ALA A 140 -7.37 -7.49 1.36
N GLN A 141 -7.72 -6.73 0.32
CA GLN A 141 -7.46 -7.11 -1.07
C GLN A 141 -5.97 -7.09 -1.39
N MET A 142 -5.26 -6.05 -0.93
CA MET A 142 -3.82 -5.90 -1.15
C MET A 142 -3.02 -7.02 -0.46
N TYR A 143 -3.37 -7.39 0.78
CA TYR A 143 -2.75 -8.53 1.46
C TYR A 143 -3.05 -9.86 0.75
N LYS A 144 -4.26 -10.05 0.22
CA LYS A 144 -4.59 -11.25 -0.57
C LYS A 144 -3.76 -11.36 -1.86
N GLU A 145 -3.46 -10.24 -2.51
CA GLU A 145 -2.57 -10.20 -3.67
C GLU A 145 -1.12 -10.54 -3.27
N ILE A 146 -0.64 -10.02 -2.14
CA ILE A 146 0.68 -10.35 -1.61
C ILE A 146 0.77 -11.85 -1.24
N ASP A 147 -0.23 -12.40 -0.55
CA ASP A 147 -0.28 -13.83 -0.21
C ASP A 147 -0.25 -14.72 -1.46
N ASN A 148 -0.92 -14.32 -2.53
CA ASN A 148 -0.89 -15.04 -3.80
C ASN A 148 0.49 -14.96 -4.50
N ILE A 149 1.22 -13.85 -4.34
CA ILE A 149 2.57 -13.68 -4.90
C ILE A 149 3.60 -14.48 -4.09
N VAL A 150 3.40 -14.61 -2.77
CA VAL A 150 4.27 -15.35 -1.85
C VAL A 150 3.89 -16.83 -1.77
N ALA A 151 2.72 -17.22 -2.29
CA ALA A 151 2.26 -18.59 -2.33
C ALA A 151 3.21 -19.48 -3.13
N LYS A 152 3.47 -20.68 -2.59
CA LYS A 152 4.26 -21.70 -3.27
C LYS A 152 3.61 -22.06 -4.60
N PRO A 153 4.34 -22.01 -5.72
CA PRO A 153 3.78 -22.29 -7.03
C PRO A 153 3.32 -23.75 -7.12
N GLN A 154 2.15 -23.97 -7.70
CA GLN A 154 1.64 -25.30 -7.98
C GLN A 154 2.13 -25.73 -9.37
N THR A 155 2.96 -26.76 -9.43
CA THR A 155 3.46 -27.29 -10.70
C THR A 155 2.41 -28.20 -11.33
N LYS A 156 2.04 -27.95 -12.59
CA LYS A 156 1.15 -28.85 -13.34
C LYS A 156 1.73 -30.26 -13.51
N ILE A 157 3.05 -30.39 -13.49
CA ILE A 157 3.79 -31.65 -13.56
C ILE A 157 4.47 -31.86 -12.22
N SER A 158 4.22 -33.00 -11.57
CA SER A 158 4.88 -33.36 -10.32
C SER A 158 6.32 -33.81 -10.60
N ILE A 159 7.30 -33.08 -10.08
CA ILE A 159 8.72 -33.44 -10.18
C ILE A 159 9.12 -34.15 -8.87
N PRO A 160 9.57 -35.41 -8.94
CA PRO A 160 10.03 -36.13 -7.75
C PRO A 160 11.17 -35.40 -7.04
N GLY A 161 11.05 -35.26 -5.72
CA GLY A 161 12.05 -34.61 -4.88
C GLY A 161 11.99 -33.07 -4.88
N LEU A 162 11.08 -32.45 -5.62
CA LEU A 162 10.85 -31.00 -5.58
C LEU A 162 10.25 -30.59 -4.23
N LYS A 163 10.92 -29.65 -3.55
CA LYS A 163 10.44 -28.99 -2.34
C LYS A 163 10.73 -27.51 -2.46
N PHE A 164 9.69 -26.67 -2.39
CA PHE A 164 9.85 -25.23 -2.33
C PHE A 164 10.18 -24.79 -0.91
N SER A 165 11.32 -24.11 -0.78
CA SER A 165 11.77 -23.45 0.44
C SER A 165 10.85 -22.28 0.78
N GLU A 166 10.69 -21.97 2.06
CA GLU A 166 9.89 -20.82 2.48
C GLU A 166 10.57 -19.50 2.07
N PRO A 167 9.80 -18.51 1.58
CA PRO A 167 10.28 -17.15 1.41
C PRO A 167 10.78 -16.58 2.74
N LYS A 168 11.82 -15.73 2.69
CA LYS A 168 12.42 -15.12 3.87
C LYS A 168 12.45 -13.61 3.74
N THR A 169 12.14 -12.91 4.81
CA THR A 169 12.31 -11.46 4.90
C THR A 169 13.59 -11.17 5.66
N ILE A 170 14.46 -10.34 5.09
CA ILE A 170 15.74 -9.95 5.67
C ILE A 170 15.81 -8.43 5.70
N GLU A 171 16.20 -7.88 6.84
CA GLU A 171 16.50 -6.46 6.99
C GLU A 171 17.97 -6.22 6.67
N GLU A 172 18.22 -5.32 5.73
CA GLU A 172 19.56 -4.89 5.32
C GLU A 172 19.67 -3.37 5.51
N ASP A 173 20.89 -2.83 5.53
CA ASP A 173 21.15 -1.38 5.70
C ASP A 173 20.41 -0.49 4.69
N SER A 174 19.97 -1.06 3.56
CA SER A 174 19.25 -0.37 2.48
C SER A 174 17.72 -0.55 2.53
N GLY A 175 17.20 -1.27 3.51
CA GLY A 175 15.77 -1.54 3.75
C GLY A 175 15.44 -3.02 3.94
N LYS A 176 14.14 -3.30 4.06
CA LYS A 176 13.60 -4.66 4.22
C LYS A 176 13.40 -5.32 2.85
N TYR A 177 13.85 -6.56 2.68
CA TYR A 177 13.76 -7.30 1.42
C TYR A 177 13.12 -8.67 1.62
N LEU A 178 12.27 -9.05 0.69
CA LEU A 178 11.69 -10.39 0.57
C LEU A 178 12.50 -11.21 -0.43
N TYR A 179 12.94 -12.38 0.00
CA TYR A 179 13.70 -13.34 -0.78
C TYR A 179 12.83 -14.54 -1.15
N ILE A 180 12.60 -14.74 -2.45
CA ILE A 180 11.76 -15.81 -2.99
C ILE A 180 12.65 -16.84 -3.73
N PRO A 181 12.80 -18.08 -3.21
CA PRO A 181 13.74 -19.09 -3.74
C PRO A 181 13.15 -20.02 -4.81
N PHE A 182 11.87 -19.88 -5.15
CA PHE A 182 11.11 -20.91 -5.87
C PHE A 182 11.72 -21.33 -7.22
N ILE A 183 12.24 -20.38 -8.00
CA ILE A 183 12.83 -20.68 -9.31
C ILE A 183 14.12 -21.51 -9.18
N GLY A 184 14.94 -21.21 -8.18
CA GLY A 184 16.17 -21.95 -7.91
C GLY A 184 15.87 -23.37 -7.44
N ASP A 185 14.91 -23.52 -6.53
CA ASP A 185 14.45 -24.82 -6.04
C ASP A 185 13.88 -25.69 -7.17
N TYR A 186 13.12 -25.09 -8.07
CA TYR A 186 12.55 -25.76 -9.24
C TYR A 186 13.65 -26.30 -10.17
N ILE A 187 14.59 -25.43 -10.60
CA ILE A 187 15.65 -25.82 -11.53
C ILE A 187 16.58 -26.85 -10.90
N SER A 188 16.96 -26.66 -9.62
CA SER A 188 17.82 -27.59 -8.89
C SER A 188 17.20 -28.99 -8.80
N SER A 189 15.92 -29.06 -8.44
CA SER A 189 15.20 -30.33 -8.31
C SER A 189 15.01 -31.01 -9.66
N LEU A 190 14.68 -30.24 -10.71
CA LEU A 190 14.54 -30.74 -12.07
C LEU A 190 15.86 -31.32 -12.59
N TYR A 191 16.98 -30.62 -12.40
CA TYR A 191 18.30 -31.11 -12.81
C TYR A 191 18.65 -32.44 -12.11
N LYS A 192 18.46 -32.52 -10.79
CA LYS A 192 18.67 -33.76 -10.02
C LYS A 192 17.81 -34.91 -10.54
N TYR A 193 16.54 -34.64 -10.83
CA TYR A 193 15.63 -35.62 -11.40
C TYR A 193 16.10 -36.12 -12.77
N LEU A 194 16.53 -35.23 -13.66
CA LEU A 194 17.04 -35.61 -14.99
C LEU A 194 18.31 -36.47 -14.91
N ILE A 195 19.22 -36.19 -13.96
CA ILE A 195 20.41 -37.02 -13.75
C ILE A 195 20.03 -38.43 -13.27
N ILE A 196 19.03 -38.56 -12.39
CA ILE A 196 18.53 -39.87 -11.96
C ILE A 196 17.96 -40.65 -13.15
N VAL A 197 17.11 -40.01 -13.96
CA VAL A 197 16.52 -40.63 -15.16
C VAL A 197 17.60 -41.04 -16.16
N ALA A 198 18.58 -40.17 -16.44
CA ALA A 198 19.70 -40.47 -17.33
C ALA A 198 20.53 -41.65 -16.81
N SER A 199 20.74 -41.74 -15.50
CA SER A 199 21.47 -42.85 -14.87
C SER A 199 20.74 -44.18 -15.01
N ILE A 200 19.40 -44.19 -14.86
CA ILE A 200 18.58 -45.38 -15.07
C ILE A 200 18.63 -45.83 -16.54
N ILE A 201 18.50 -44.90 -17.48
CA ILE A 201 18.56 -45.20 -18.92
C ILE A 201 19.94 -45.74 -19.30
N ALA A 202 21.02 -45.11 -18.83
CA ALA A 202 22.38 -45.57 -19.06
C ALA A 202 22.58 -46.99 -18.50
N THR A 203 22.09 -47.26 -17.29
CA THR A 203 22.15 -48.59 -16.68
C THR A 203 21.40 -49.64 -17.50
N ALA A 204 20.17 -49.33 -17.95
CA ALA A 204 19.39 -50.24 -18.78
C ALA A 204 20.09 -50.54 -20.12
N MET A 205 20.69 -49.53 -20.75
CA MET A 205 21.46 -49.70 -21.98
C MET A 205 22.73 -50.54 -21.76
N ILE A 206 23.43 -50.35 -20.64
CA ILE A 206 24.60 -51.17 -20.29
C ILE A 206 24.19 -52.63 -20.11
N ILE A 207 23.10 -52.90 -19.39
CA ILE A 207 22.59 -54.27 -19.17
C ILE A 207 22.22 -54.91 -20.51
N LYS A 208 21.42 -54.22 -21.34
CA LYS A 208 21.00 -54.74 -22.64
C LYS A 208 22.20 -55.07 -23.54
N ASN A 209 23.13 -54.13 -23.69
CA ASN A 209 24.29 -54.33 -24.56
C ASN A 209 25.32 -55.30 -23.92
N GLY A 210 25.31 -55.46 -22.60
CA GLY A 210 26.05 -56.50 -21.89
C GLY A 210 25.55 -57.91 -22.25
N PHE A 211 24.22 -58.10 -22.29
CA PHE A 211 23.63 -59.34 -22.81
C PHE A 211 23.96 -59.57 -24.28
N ASP A 212 23.85 -58.54 -25.13
CA ASP A 212 24.21 -58.63 -26.55
C ASP A 212 25.68 -59.06 -26.73
N TRP A 213 26.59 -58.59 -25.86
CA TRP A 213 27.99 -59.01 -25.87
C TRP A 213 28.17 -60.49 -25.53
N ILE A 214 27.54 -60.97 -24.45
CA ILE A 214 27.66 -62.38 -24.02
C ILE A 214 27.00 -63.33 -25.04
N MET A 215 25.85 -62.95 -25.60
CA MET A 215 25.10 -63.75 -26.58
C MET A 215 25.65 -63.67 -28.01
N SER A 216 26.73 -62.92 -28.25
CA SER A 216 27.31 -62.73 -29.58
C SER A 216 27.92 -64.00 -30.20
N GLY A 217 28.08 -65.10 -29.44
CA GLY A 217 28.59 -66.38 -29.96
C GLY A 217 30.01 -66.30 -30.55
N GLY A 218 30.81 -65.30 -30.15
CA GLY A 218 32.16 -65.07 -30.68
C GLY A 218 32.23 -64.22 -31.97
N GLU A 219 31.11 -63.74 -32.50
CA GLU A 219 31.10 -62.92 -33.70
C GLU A 219 31.70 -61.52 -33.43
N ALA A 220 32.88 -61.24 -34.00
CA ALA A 220 33.65 -60.02 -33.71
C ALA A 220 32.89 -58.71 -33.99
N ALA A 221 32.03 -58.70 -35.02
CA ALA A 221 31.23 -57.54 -35.38
C ALA A 221 30.20 -57.19 -34.27
N LYS A 222 29.48 -58.18 -33.75
CA LYS A 222 28.49 -58.00 -32.69
C LYS A 222 29.12 -57.61 -31.36
N ILE A 223 30.27 -58.21 -31.03
CA ILE A 223 31.07 -57.83 -29.85
C ILE A 223 31.48 -56.37 -29.92
N THR A 224 31.99 -55.93 -31.07
CA THR A 224 32.44 -54.54 -31.27
C THR A 224 31.26 -53.58 -31.16
N GLN A 225 30.12 -53.91 -31.77
CA GLN A 225 28.91 -53.09 -31.70
C GLN A 225 28.39 -52.95 -30.27
N ALA A 226 28.35 -54.04 -29.49
CA ALA A 226 27.94 -54.03 -28.10
C ALA A 226 28.86 -53.14 -27.24
N LYS A 227 30.18 -53.27 -27.40
CA LYS A 227 31.18 -52.43 -26.73
C LYS A 227 31.00 -50.94 -27.06
N THR A 228 30.78 -50.60 -28.33
CA THR A 228 30.55 -49.22 -28.75
C THR A 228 29.31 -48.63 -28.09
N ARG A 229 28.20 -49.37 -28.03
CA ARG A 229 26.94 -48.89 -27.40
C ARG A 229 27.06 -48.74 -25.88
N ILE A 230 27.80 -49.62 -25.21
CA ILE A 230 28.16 -49.45 -23.80
C ILE A 230 28.97 -48.16 -23.61
N GLY A 231 29.99 -47.95 -24.44
CA GLY A 231 30.82 -46.74 -24.40
C GLY A 231 30.01 -45.46 -24.65
N GLN A 232 29.08 -45.47 -25.60
CA GLN A 232 28.17 -44.34 -25.86
C GLN A 232 27.25 -44.03 -24.67
N SER A 233 26.74 -45.07 -23.99
CA SER A 233 25.88 -44.90 -22.81
C SER A 233 26.64 -44.28 -21.64
N LEU A 234 27.88 -44.72 -21.43
CA LEU A 234 28.78 -44.13 -20.42
C LEU A 234 29.18 -42.70 -20.78
N MET A 235 29.49 -42.43 -22.05
CA MET A 235 29.86 -41.09 -22.52
C MET A 235 28.69 -40.11 -22.36
N GLY A 236 27.46 -40.52 -22.68
CA GLY A 236 26.27 -39.69 -22.49
C GLY A 236 26.05 -39.32 -21.02
N LEU A 237 26.17 -40.30 -20.12
CA LEU A 237 26.08 -40.04 -18.67
C LEU A 237 27.22 -39.15 -18.18
N PHE A 238 28.45 -39.39 -18.67
CA PHE A 238 29.61 -38.58 -18.34
C PHE A 238 29.41 -37.12 -18.73
N ILE A 239 28.94 -36.85 -19.95
CA ILE A 239 28.64 -35.49 -20.42
C ILE A 239 27.56 -34.83 -19.56
N ALA A 240 26.51 -35.57 -19.20
CA ALA A 240 25.40 -35.04 -18.38
C ALA A 240 25.89 -34.61 -16.99
N VAL A 241 26.74 -35.42 -16.35
CA VAL A 241 27.32 -35.10 -15.03
C VAL A 241 28.40 -34.02 -15.13
N SER A 242 29.25 -34.08 -16.16
CA SER A 242 30.33 -33.12 -16.36
C SER A 242 29.81 -31.72 -16.68
N SER A 243 28.58 -31.59 -17.19
CA SER A 243 27.94 -30.28 -17.42
C SER A 243 27.92 -29.41 -16.16
N TYR A 244 27.61 -29.99 -15.00
CA TYR A 244 27.66 -29.27 -13.72
C TYR A 244 29.10 -28.87 -13.37
N PHE A 245 30.05 -29.80 -13.50
CA PHE A 245 31.47 -29.55 -13.20
C PHE A 245 32.06 -28.42 -14.04
N ILE A 246 31.75 -28.39 -15.34
CA ILE A 246 32.22 -27.34 -16.24
C ILE A 246 31.67 -25.97 -15.80
N LEU A 247 30.36 -25.88 -15.53
CA LEU A 247 29.74 -24.64 -15.07
C LEU A 247 30.34 -24.16 -13.74
N TYR A 248 30.49 -25.08 -12.79
CA TYR A 248 31.08 -24.78 -11.47
C TYR A 248 32.53 -24.31 -11.58
N MET A 249 33.32 -24.96 -12.44
CA MET A 249 34.74 -24.63 -12.62
C MET A 249 34.97 -23.29 -13.32
N ILE A 250 34.10 -22.93 -14.27
CA ILE A 250 34.14 -21.61 -14.91
C ILE A 250 33.73 -20.52 -13.91
N ASN A 251 32.59 -20.70 -13.24
CA ASN A 251 32.14 -19.78 -12.20
C ASN A 251 31.11 -20.45 -11.29
N PRO A 252 31.38 -20.59 -9.98
CA PRO A 252 30.44 -21.21 -9.04
C PRO A 252 29.09 -20.46 -8.97
N ASN A 253 29.07 -19.15 -9.28
CA ASN A 253 27.83 -18.36 -9.33
C ASN A 253 26.86 -18.81 -10.44
N LEU A 254 27.29 -19.62 -11.41
CA LEU A 254 26.42 -20.14 -12.47
C LEU A 254 25.56 -21.32 -12.00
N VAL A 255 25.99 -22.02 -10.95
CA VAL A 255 25.23 -23.12 -10.34
C VAL A 255 24.61 -22.73 -9.00
N GLU A 256 24.95 -21.56 -8.48
CA GLU A 256 24.31 -20.94 -7.32
C GLU A 256 23.13 -20.08 -7.78
N PHE A 257 21.91 -20.58 -7.58
CA PHE A 257 20.71 -19.83 -7.93
C PHE A 257 20.46 -18.72 -6.90
N LYS A 258 20.53 -17.47 -7.37
CA LYS A 258 20.17 -16.32 -6.56
C LYS A 258 18.66 -16.24 -6.39
N ASN A 259 18.22 -16.08 -5.15
CA ASN A 259 16.82 -15.84 -4.83
C ASN A 259 16.33 -14.53 -5.45
N LEU A 260 15.06 -14.49 -5.84
CA LEU A 260 14.44 -13.24 -6.28
C LEU A 260 14.36 -12.30 -5.07
N ARG A 261 15.05 -11.16 -5.17
CA ARG A 261 15.09 -10.12 -4.14
C ARG A 261 14.12 -9.01 -4.51
N VAL A 262 13.06 -8.86 -3.72
CA VAL A 262 12.06 -7.80 -3.88
C VAL A 262 12.12 -6.88 -2.68
N ARG A 263 12.14 -5.56 -2.90
CA ARG A 263 12.08 -4.59 -1.80
C ARG A 263 10.70 -4.69 -1.14
N PHE A 264 10.68 -4.98 0.15
CA PHE A 264 9.46 -5.02 0.95
C PHE A 264 9.24 -3.63 1.54
N VAL A 265 8.15 -2.98 1.14
CA VAL A 265 7.69 -1.73 1.75
C VAL A 265 6.66 -2.13 2.77
N GLU A 266 6.99 -1.99 4.04
CA GLU A 266 6.05 -2.24 5.13
C GLU A 266 4.91 -1.23 5.02
N ASN A 267 3.67 -1.69 5.16
CA ASN A 267 2.53 -0.79 5.20
C ASN A 267 2.69 0.09 6.45
N ILE A 268 2.79 1.39 6.24
CA ILE A 268 2.61 2.33 7.33
C ILE A 268 1.10 2.34 7.57
N PRO A 269 0.59 1.84 8.71
CA PRO A 269 -0.81 2.00 9.01
C PRO A 269 -1.11 3.50 8.93
N LEU A 270 -2.06 3.86 8.08
CA LEU A 270 -2.64 5.18 8.12
C LEU A 270 -3.29 5.29 9.50
N ASN A 271 -2.58 5.88 10.45
CA ASN A 271 -3.16 6.36 11.69
C ASN A 271 -4.02 7.56 11.30
N LEU A 272 -5.16 7.27 10.68
CA LEU A 272 -6.29 8.15 10.70
C LEU A 272 -6.79 8.08 12.14
N GLU A 273 -6.13 8.83 13.02
CA GLU A 273 -6.83 9.41 14.15
C GLU A 273 -7.93 10.28 13.53
N VAL A 274 -9.05 9.63 13.19
CA VAL A 274 -10.34 10.30 13.22
C VAL A 274 -10.53 10.58 14.70
N THR A 275 -9.98 11.70 15.15
CA THR A 275 -10.41 12.27 16.41
C THR A 275 -11.88 12.61 16.20
N SER A 276 -12.75 11.69 16.60
CA SER A 276 -14.14 12.00 16.89
C SER A 276 -14.13 12.87 18.15
N ASP A 277 -13.61 14.08 18.03
CA ASP A 277 -13.63 15.08 19.08
C ASP A 277 -14.80 16.03 18.79
N TYR A 278 -15.99 15.43 18.83
CA TYR A 278 -17.12 16.09 19.46
C TYR A 278 -17.08 15.62 20.92
N ASP A 279 -16.37 16.35 21.78
CA ASP A 279 -16.98 16.92 22.98
C ASP A 279 -16.02 17.88 23.72
N GLN A 280 -16.46 19.13 23.76
CA GLN A 280 -16.37 20.11 24.86
C GLN A 280 -14.99 20.47 25.49
N GLU A 281 -14.69 21.76 25.33
CA GLU A 281 -13.88 22.65 26.18
C GLU A 281 -12.34 22.64 26.04
N GLY A 282 -11.84 23.63 25.28
CA GLY A 282 -10.69 24.41 25.74
C GLY A 282 -9.29 24.12 25.18
N GLY A 283 -9.14 23.85 23.87
CA GLY A 283 -7.82 23.82 23.22
C GLY A 283 -7.92 24.11 21.73
N GLN A 284 -7.17 25.09 21.20
CA GLN A 284 -7.25 25.45 19.78
C GLN A 284 -6.74 24.31 18.89
N SER A 285 -7.68 23.63 18.22
CA SER A 285 -7.43 22.60 17.21
C SER A 285 -6.85 23.20 15.92
N TYR A 286 -5.67 22.73 15.55
CA TYR A 286 -5.02 23.00 14.27
C TYR A 286 -5.05 21.71 13.45
N ALA A 287 -5.58 21.76 12.22
CA ALA A 287 -5.57 20.58 11.35
C ALA A 287 -4.11 20.10 11.11
N PRO A 288 -3.87 18.82 10.80
CA PRO A 288 -2.58 18.39 10.27
C PRO A 288 -2.42 18.81 8.79
N PRO A 289 -1.18 19.05 8.31
CA PRO A 289 -0.95 19.36 6.90
C PRO A 289 -1.38 18.19 6.00
N PRO A 290 -1.80 18.44 4.74
CA PRO A 290 -2.23 17.37 3.84
C PRO A 290 -1.14 16.31 3.61
N ALA A 291 -1.54 15.04 3.54
CA ALA A 291 -0.60 13.92 3.37
C ALA A 291 0.29 14.10 2.12
N GLY A 292 1.61 13.87 2.27
CA GLY A 292 2.61 14.05 1.22
C GLY A 292 3.42 15.36 1.29
N THR A 293 3.23 16.16 2.33
CA THR A 293 3.87 17.49 2.51
C THR A 293 4.92 17.47 3.64
N GLY A 294 5.91 16.57 3.54
CA GLY A 294 6.95 16.39 4.56
C GLY A 294 7.44 17.69 5.22
N ASP A 295 7.68 17.62 6.53
CA ASP A 295 8.29 18.66 7.39
C ASP A 295 7.58 20.04 7.46
N LEU A 296 6.32 20.16 7.01
CA LEU A 296 5.56 21.41 7.21
C LEU A 296 5.04 21.55 8.64
N VAL A 297 5.21 22.75 9.20
CA VAL A 297 4.79 23.14 10.54
C VAL A 297 3.61 24.11 10.45
N TYR A 298 2.68 24.00 11.39
CA TYR A 298 1.54 24.91 11.50
C TYR A 298 2.01 26.33 11.86
N ILE A 299 1.42 27.36 11.24
CA ILE A 299 1.69 28.75 11.62
C ILE A 299 0.80 29.11 12.81
N PRO A 300 1.34 29.31 14.03
CA PRO A 300 0.53 29.59 15.21
C PRO A 300 -0.09 30.99 15.16
N ASP A 301 -1.16 31.19 15.92
CA ASP A 301 -1.63 32.54 16.22
C ASP A 301 -0.58 33.23 17.13
N MET A 302 -0.18 34.46 16.81
CA MET A 302 0.82 35.20 17.58
C MET A 302 0.63 36.73 17.48
N PRO A 303 1.08 37.51 18.48
CA PRO A 303 1.06 38.97 18.40
C PRO A 303 1.78 39.48 17.16
N GLY A 304 1.25 40.53 16.54
CA GLY A 304 1.78 41.06 15.28
C GLY A 304 1.43 40.24 14.03
N LEU A 305 0.58 39.21 14.14
CA LEU A 305 0.13 38.41 13.00
C LEU A 305 -1.40 38.36 12.86
N GLU A 306 -1.92 38.77 11.71
CA GLU A 306 -3.33 38.64 11.31
C GLU A 306 -3.44 37.62 10.17
N ILE A 307 -3.96 36.43 10.45
CA ILE A 307 -3.97 35.33 9.48
C ILE A 307 -5.31 35.26 8.74
N LYS A 308 -5.27 35.39 7.40
CA LYS A 308 -6.46 35.26 6.52
C LYS A 308 -6.44 34.03 5.62
N CYS A 309 -5.33 33.31 5.55
CA CYS A 309 -5.36 32.00 4.89
C CYS A 309 -6.26 31.04 5.69
N GLY A 310 -7.04 30.21 4.98
CA GLY A 310 -7.93 29.23 5.60
C GLY A 310 -7.15 28.28 6.51
N LYS A 311 -7.77 27.81 7.61
CA LYS A 311 -7.11 26.95 8.60
C LYS A 311 -6.47 25.71 7.97
N GLN A 312 -7.11 25.10 6.96
CA GLN A 312 -6.58 23.94 6.24
C GLN A 312 -5.35 24.22 5.36
N TYR A 313 -4.92 25.47 5.23
CA TYR A 313 -3.80 25.90 4.40
C TYR A 313 -2.68 26.55 5.22
N ARG A 314 -2.83 26.61 6.54
CA ARG A 314 -1.99 27.40 7.44
C ARG A 314 -0.72 26.64 7.85
N TYR A 315 0.09 26.27 6.85
CA TYR A 315 1.35 25.56 7.03
C TYR A 315 2.47 26.22 6.26
N CYS A 316 3.68 26.07 6.77
CA CYS A 316 4.91 26.38 6.05
C CYS A 316 6.06 25.53 6.61
N SER A 317 7.20 25.45 5.92
CA SER A 317 8.39 24.78 6.44
C SER A 317 8.86 25.44 7.74
N GLU A 318 9.56 24.70 8.59
CA GLU A 318 10.05 25.23 9.87
C GLU A 318 10.85 26.54 9.71
N GLN A 319 11.73 26.60 8.70
CA GLN A 319 12.49 27.81 8.36
C GLN A 319 11.59 29.00 8.02
N CYS A 320 10.50 28.73 7.29
CA CYS A 320 9.52 29.74 6.90
C CYS A 320 8.72 30.26 8.10
N VAL A 321 8.29 29.36 9.01
CA VAL A 321 7.58 29.74 10.25
C VAL A 321 8.51 30.55 11.16
N ASN A 322 9.77 30.15 11.30
CA ASN A 322 10.76 30.85 12.11
C ASN A 322 11.05 32.26 11.58
N GLY A 323 11.22 32.40 10.26
CA GLY A 323 11.42 33.71 9.62
C GLY A 323 10.20 34.64 9.76
N LEU A 324 8.99 34.08 9.61
CA LEU A 324 7.75 34.82 9.84
C LEU A 324 7.61 35.28 11.29
N LYS A 325 7.89 34.40 12.26
CA LYS A 325 7.82 34.71 13.69
C LYS A 325 8.76 35.85 14.06
N ALA A 326 10.02 35.77 13.64
CA ALA A 326 11.02 36.80 13.90
C ALA A 326 10.65 38.14 13.24
N ALA A 327 10.04 38.13 12.05
CA ALA A 327 9.56 39.35 11.39
C ALA A 327 8.36 39.95 12.13
N ALA A 328 7.40 39.12 12.57
CA ALA A 328 6.21 39.56 13.30
C ALA A 328 6.57 40.20 14.64
N GLU A 329 7.50 39.62 15.39
CA GLU A 329 8.00 40.20 16.65
C GLU A 329 8.63 41.59 16.43
N LYS A 330 9.49 41.73 15.41
CA LYS A 330 10.12 43.02 15.07
C LYS A 330 9.12 44.08 14.63
N MET A 331 8.11 43.70 13.85
CA MET A 331 7.10 44.62 13.34
C MET A 331 6.12 45.03 14.43
N HIS A 332 5.72 44.10 15.30
CA HIS A 332 4.82 44.38 16.40
C HIS A 332 5.41 45.38 17.40
N ALA A 333 6.72 45.27 17.68
CA ALA A 333 7.44 46.25 18.50
C ALA A 333 7.43 47.68 17.91
N GLN A 334 7.14 47.82 16.62
CA GLN A 334 7.06 49.10 15.90
C GLN A 334 5.61 49.55 15.62
N GLY A 335 4.60 48.86 16.18
CA GLY A 335 3.18 49.17 15.97
C GLY A 335 2.63 48.69 14.62
N TYR A 336 3.27 47.71 13.99
CA TYR A 336 2.84 47.10 12.74
C TYR A 336 2.46 45.62 12.92
N THR A 337 1.48 45.19 12.15
CA THR A 337 0.98 43.81 12.07
C THR A 337 1.24 43.26 10.67
N ILE A 338 1.69 42.00 10.61
CA ILE A 338 1.82 41.22 9.38
C ILE A 338 0.49 40.55 9.10
N LYS A 339 -0.01 40.71 7.88
CA LYS A 339 -1.23 40.06 7.43
C LYS A 339 -0.93 38.96 6.43
N LEU A 340 -1.16 37.70 6.80
CA LEU A 340 -1.03 36.58 5.87
C LEU A 340 -2.27 36.46 4.99
N ILE A 341 -2.09 36.50 3.68
CA ILE A 341 -3.16 36.36 2.69
C ILE A 341 -3.22 34.93 2.15
N SER A 342 -2.06 34.38 1.79
CA SER A 342 -1.92 33.03 1.23
C SER A 342 -0.81 32.31 1.96
N CYS A 343 -1.02 31.04 2.24
CA CYS A 343 -0.08 30.16 2.95
C CYS A 343 0.23 28.96 2.02
N PHE A 344 0.39 27.76 2.58
CA PHE A 344 0.48 26.52 1.81
C PHE A 344 -0.70 26.37 0.84
N ARG A 345 -0.43 25.87 -0.37
CA ARG A 345 -1.46 25.66 -1.39
C ARG A 345 -1.29 24.28 -2.03
N PRO A 346 -2.25 23.37 -1.87
CA PRO A 346 -2.16 22.05 -2.48
C PRO A 346 -2.22 22.12 -4.01
N VAL A 347 -1.69 21.08 -4.68
CA VAL A 347 -1.58 21.01 -6.14
C VAL A 347 -2.94 21.18 -6.82
N GLU A 348 -4.00 20.59 -6.26
CA GLU A 348 -5.35 20.64 -6.81
C GLU A 348 -5.90 22.07 -6.81
N GLN A 349 -5.61 22.84 -5.75
CA GLN A 349 -6.00 24.25 -5.68
C GLN A 349 -5.16 25.10 -6.64
N GLN A 350 -3.87 24.78 -6.79
CA GLN A 350 -2.97 25.48 -7.71
C GLN A 350 -3.41 25.29 -9.17
N ILE A 351 -3.86 24.10 -9.57
CA ILE A 351 -4.36 23.81 -10.92
C ILE A 351 -5.67 24.58 -11.21
N LYS A 352 -6.53 24.76 -10.20
CA LYS A 352 -7.79 25.50 -10.34
C LYS A 352 -7.60 27.01 -10.52
N LEU A 353 -6.45 27.55 -10.11
CA LEU A 353 -6.10 28.95 -10.39
C LEU A 353 -5.75 29.08 -11.88
N LYS A 354 -6.75 29.39 -12.72
CA LYS A 354 -6.57 29.71 -14.15
C LYS A 354 -5.66 30.92 -14.43
N GLY A 355 -5.15 31.57 -13.38
CA GLY A 355 -4.17 32.64 -13.47
C GLY A 355 -2.76 32.07 -13.55
N ASN A 356 -1.91 32.72 -14.33
CA ASN A 356 -0.46 32.49 -14.34
C ASN A 356 0.18 33.49 -13.37
N PRO A 357 0.15 33.29 -12.03
CA PRO A 357 0.92 34.14 -11.13
C PRO A 357 2.38 34.00 -11.55
N LEU A 358 3.07 35.13 -11.71
CA LEU A 358 4.44 35.21 -12.26
C LEU A 358 5.45 34.62 -11.25
N GLY A 359 5.40 33.31 -11.13
CA GLY A 359 6.01 32.53 -10.05
C GLY A 359 5.76 31.03 -10.22
N CYS A 360 4.66 30.64 -10.87
CA CYS A 360 4.24 29.27 -11.09
C CYS A 360 3.67 29.06 -12.49
N GLN A 361 4.37 28.32 -13.35
CA GLN A 361 3.80 27.84 -14.62
C GLN A 361 3.47 26.35 -14.47
N CYS A 362 2.29 26.04 -13.93
CA CYS A 362 1.72 24.71 -14.11
C CYS A 362 1.29 24.61 -15.58
N LYS A 363 2.17 24.09 -16.45
CA LYS A 363 1.92 24.05 -17.90
C LYS A 363 0.90 22.97 -18.30
N SER A 364 0.49 22.10 -17.37
CA SER A 364 -0.41 20.98 -17.59
C SER A 364 -1.16 20.60 -16.31
N TYR A 365 -2.24 19.82 -16.43
CA TYR A 365 -2.92 19.11 -15.33
C TYR A 365 -2.04 17.99 -14.71
N ASN A 366 -0.73 18.01 -14.95
CA ASN A 366 0.23 17.05 -14.44
C ASN A 366 0.83 17.55 -13.10
N PRO A 367 0.67 16.80 -11.98
CA PRO A 367 1.20 17.18 -10.67
C PRO A 367 2.71 17.46 -10.65
N VAL A 368 3.47 16.79 -11.53
CA VAL A 368 4.93 16.93 -11.63
C VAL A 368 5.34 18.34 -12.08
N ASP A 369 4.52 19.01 -12.89
CA ASP A 369 4.82 20.36 -13.41
C ASP A 369 4.61 21.47 -12.36
N CYS A 370 3.84 21.21 -11.29
CA CYS A 370 3.59 22.16 -10.21
C CYS A 370 4.58 22.06 -9.05
N SER A 371 5.53 21.12 -9.09
CA SER A 371 6.54 20.89 -8.04
C SER A 371 7.48 22.10 -7.80
N ASN A 372 7.66 22.97 -8.81
CA ASN A 372 8.49 24.17 -8.70
C ASN A 372 7.77 25.38 -8.07
N CYS A 373 6.55 25.18 -7.54
CA CYS A 373 5.75 26.24 -6.92
C CYS A 373 6.05 26.39 -5.43
N PRO A 374 6.50 27.57 -4.96
CA PRO A 374 6.87 27.72 -3.56
C PRO A 374 5.73 27.52 -2.55
N HIS A 375 4.50 27.92 -2.90
CA HIS A 375 3.31 27.65 -2.06
C HIS A 375 2.92 26.17 -2.03
N VAL A 376 3.17 25.44 -3.12
CA VAL A 376 2.88 24.00 -3.22
C VAL A 376 3.91 23.19 -2.44
N GLY A 377 5.17 23.61 -2.47
CA GLY A 377 6.19 23.01 -1.62
C GLY A 377 6.15 23.46 -0.16
N GLY A 378 5.22 24.36 0.20
CA GLY A 378 5.05 24.84 1.58
C GLY A 378 6.22 25.64 2.13
N TYR A 379 7.02 26.27 1.29
CA TYR A 379 8.12 27.15 1.72
C TYR A 379 7.88 28.61 1.32
N ALA A 380 6.62 29.01 1.08
CA ALA A 380 6.27 30.40 0.82
C ALA A 380 4.88 30.78 1.36
N PHE A 381 4.74 32.08 1.64
CA PHE A 381 3.47 32.72 1.95
C PHE A 381 3.40 34.12 1.32
N ASP A 382 2.18 34.61 1.18
CA ASP A 382 1.90 35.97 0.74
C ASP A 382 1.48 36.81 1.95
N ALA A 383 2.18 37.91 2.20
CA ALA A 383 1.93 38.79 3.34
C ALA A 383 1.89 40.28 2.97
N LEU A 384 1.14 41.04 3.76
CA LEU A 384 1.08 42.50 3.68
C LEU A 384 1.33 43.14 5.05
N CYS A 385 1.79 44.38 5.03
CA CYS A 385 1.89 45.20 6.22
C CYS A 385 0.53 45.86 6.56
N LYS A 386 0.20 45.93 7.85
CA LYS A 386 -0.91 46.70 8.40
C LYS A 386 -0.41 47.50 9.60
N GLU A 387 -0.74 48.78 9.66
CA GLU A 387 -0.54 49.59 10.87
C GLU A 387 -1.73 49.42 11.81
N GLU A 388 -1.49 49.31 13.12
CA GLU A 388 -2.49 48.86 14.12
C GLU A 388 -3.81 49.65 14.11
N ASN A 389 -3.81 50.91 13.66
CA ASN A 389 -4.98 51.79 13.62
C ASN A 389 -5.49 52.18 12.20
N ARG A 390 -5.13 51.43 11.14
CA ARG A 390 -5.60 51.72 9.76
C ARG A 390 -6.29 50.55 9.06
N THR A 391 -7.25 50.87 8.18
CA THR A 391 -7.90 49.90 7.29
C THR A 391 -7.13 49.73 5.97
N TRP A 392 -6.79 48.47 5.68
CA TRP A 392 -6.47 47.82 4.41
C TRP A 392 -5.77 48.57 3.27
N THR A 393 -4.63 48.02 2.84
CA THR A 393 -4.05 48.30 1.52
C THR A 393 -3.17 47.16 1.00
N GLN A 394 -3.58 46.52 -0.10
CA GLN A 394 -2.78 45.50 -0.81
C GLN A 394 -1.82 46.15 -1.81
N MET A 395 -0.57 45.69 -1.85
CA MET A 395 0.50 46.32 -2.63
C MET A 395 0.91 45.49 -3.84
N THR A 396 1.11 46.13 -5.00
CA THR A 396 2.00 45.64 -6.05
C THR A 396 2.71 46.80 -6.74
N ASN A 397 4.00 46.62 -7.09
CA ASN A 397 4.72 47.49 -8.03
C ASN A 397 4.53 47.08 -9.51
N SER A 398 3.81 45.99 -9.77
CA SER A 398 3.69 45.39 -11.10
C SER A 398 2.21 45.23 -11.51
N GLY A 399 1.73 46.12 -12.40
CA GLY A 399 0.34 46.11 -12.89
C GLY A 399 -0.10 44.82 -13.61
N LYS A 400 0.82 43.88 -13.88
CA LYS A 400 0.51 42.57 -14.49
C LYS A 400 0.03 41.52 -13.49
N ALA A 401 0.47 41.56 -12.23
CA ALA A 401 0.11 40.54 -11.23
C ALA A 401 -1.29 40.75 -10.63
N CYS A 402 -1.87 41.95 -10.76
CA CYS A 402 -3.19 42.30 -10.23
C CYS A 402 -4.37 42.02 -11.16
N LYS A 403 -4.15 41.48 -12.37
CA LYS A 403 -5.23 41.36 -13.36
C LYS A 403 -6.30 40.38 -12.84
N GLY A 404 -7.42 40.92 -12.37
CA GLY A 404 -8.59 40.16 -11.92
C GLY A 404 -8.67 39.88 -10.42
N ASN A 405 -7.76 40.41 -9.57
CA ASN A 405 -7.87 40.28 -8.12
C ASN A 405 -8.45 41.58 -7.50
N PRO A 406 -9.73 41.58 -7.05
CA PRO A 406 -10.38 42.77 -6.50
C PRO A 406 -9.79 43.23 -5.16
N ALA A 407 -8.95 42.42 -4.52
CA ALA A 407 -8.26 42.83 -3.29
C ALA A 407 -7.04 43.72 -3.58
N CYS A 408 -6.47 43.70 -4.80
CA CYS A 408 -5.22 44.37 -5.14
C CYS A 408 -5.40 45.86 -5.51
N LYS A 409 -4.64 46.78 -4.90
CA LYS A 409 -4.49 48.16 -5.41
C LYS A 409 -3.45 48.21 -6.53
N GLN A 410 -3.76 48.90 -7.63
CA GLN A 410 -2.86 49.07 -8.78
C GLN A 410 -1.71 50.05 -8.44
N PRO A 411 -0.52 49.91 -9.06
CA PRO A 411 0.55 50.91 -8.94
C PRO A 411 0.00 52.30 -9.29
N GLY A 412 0.00 53.23 -8.33
CA GLY A 412 -0.58 54.57 -8.47
C GLY A 412 -1.85 54.85 -7.65
N THR A 413 -2.47 53.81 -7.06
CA THR A 413 -3.60 53.95 -6.10
C THR A 413 -3.17 53.78 -4.63
N MET A 414 -1.87 53.62 -4.41
CA MET A 414 -1.22 53.48 -3.11
C MET A 414 -0.83 54.84 -2.54
N THR A 415 -1.07 55.04 -1.25
CA THR A 415 -0.59 56.22 -0.52
C THR A 415 0.90 56.05 -0.15
N ARG A 416 1.58 57.17 0.15
CA ARG A 416 2.96 57.17 0.67
C ARG A 416 3.12 56.25 1.89
N ASN A 417 2.11 56.20 2.74
CA ASN A 417 2.12 55.40 3.97
C ASN A 417 2.02 53.90 3.69
N ASP A 418 1.30 53.51 2.65
CA ASP A 418 1.21 52.11 2.23
C ASP A 418 2.59 51.62 1.77
N TYR A 419 3.27 52.37 0.91
CA TYR A 419 4.64 52.04 0.50
C TYR A 419 5.60 51.92 1.68
N ASN A 420 5.52 52.85 2.64
CA ASN A 420 6.36 52.80 3.83
C ASN A 420 6.10 51.53 4.65
N CYS A 421 4.83 51.18 4.89
CA CYS A 421 4.47 49.95 5.62
C CYS A 421 5.01 48.71 4.91
N GLN A 422 4.81 48.56 3.59
CA GLN A 422 5.31 47.38 2.87
C GLN A 422 6.82 47.28 2.88
N ASN A 423 7.52 48.42 2.77
CA ASN A 423 8.98 48.45 2.85
C ASN A 423 9.48 48.02 4.23
N ILE A 424 8.76 48.36 5.30
CA ILE A 424 9.04 47.88 6.66
C ILE A 424 8.85 46.36 6.75
N LEU A 425 7.79 45.81 6.15
CA LEU A 425 7.58 44.36 6.07
C LEU A 425 8.71 43.67 5.31
N ILE A 426 9.02 44.14 4.10
CA ILE A 426 10.09 43.58 3.26
C ILE A 426 11.42 43.59 4.01
N LYS A 427 11.77 44.70 4.65
CA LYS A 427 12.99 44.81 5.46
C LYS A 427 12.97 43.84 6.64
N SER A 428 11.86 43.76 7.37
CA SER A 428 11.73 42.88 8.54
C SER A 428 11.81 41.40 8.16
N MET A 429 11.26 41.02 7.01
CA MET A 429 11.37 39.68 6.42
C MET A 429 12.82 39.37 6.03
N ARG A 430 13.50 40.29 5.35
CA ARG A 430 14.92 40.16 4.99
C ARG A 430 15.81 39.98 6.21
N ASP A 431 15.63 40.83 7.21
CA ASP A 431 16.38 40.77 8.48
C ASP A 431 16.08 39.48 9.26
N SER A 432 15.09 38.70 8.83
CA SER A 432 14.65 37.45 9.45
C SER A 432 14.88 36.22 8.56
N GLY A 433 15.79 36.33 7.58
CA GLY A 433 16.22 35.19 6.75
C GLY A 433 15.25 34.83 5.62
N MET A 434 14.30 35.70 5.31
CA MET A 434 13.34 35.54 4.23
C MET A 434 13.71 36.44 3.04
N CYS A 435 13.21 36.13 1.87
CA CYS A 435 13.33 36.96 0.67
C CYS A 435 12.03 37.00 -0.10
N LYS A 436 11.92 38.00 -0.98
CA LYS A 436 10.78 38.15 -1.89
C LYS A 436 11.15 37.77 -3.32
N LEU A 437 10.13 37.53 -4.14
CA LEU A 437 10.31 37.47 -5.58
C LEU A 437 10.43 38.87 -6.18
N TYR A 438 11.11 38.98 -7.31
CA TYR A 438 11.40 40.27 -7.95
C TYR A 438 10.15 41.10 -8.26
N PHE A 439 9.09 40.45 -8.75
CA PHE A 439 7.85 41.11 -9.19
C PHE A 439 6.70 41.04 -8.18
N GLU A 440 6.89 40.34 -7.06
CA GLU A 440 5.85 40.06 -6.05
C GLU A 440 6.33 40.56 -4.69
N ASP A 441 6.01 41.82 -4.37
CA ASP A 441 6.42 42.48 -3.12
C ASP A 441 5.70 41.94 -1.87
N TRP A 442 4.70 41.09 -2.08
CA TRP A 442 3.93 40.41 -1.04
C TRP A 442 4.37 38.96 -0.84
N HIS A 443 5.11 38.37 -1.79
CA HIS A 443 5.57 36.98 -1.69
C HIS A 443 6.82 36.89 -0.81
N PHE A 444 6.85 35.95 0.12
CA PHE A 444 8.01 35.68 0.97
C PHE A 444 8.32 34.18 1.06
N GLN A 445 9.61 33.85 1.06
CA GLN A 445 10.13 32.48 1.22
C GLN A 445 11.52 32.51 1.89
N PRO A 446 11.99 31.43 2.55
CA PRO A 446 13.34 31.39 3.11
C PRO A 446 14.41 31.51 2.03
N VAL A 447 15.54 32.13 2.37
CA VAL A 447 16.69 32.24 1.45
C VAL A 447 17.22 30.84 1.10
N GLY A 448 17.47 30.59 -0.19
CA GLY A 448 18.04 29.32 -0.67
C GLY A 448 17.03 28.22 -1.04
N THR A 449 15.71 28.47 -0.93
CA THR A 449 14.68 27.43 -1.11
C THR A 449 14.10 27.30 -2.53
N SER A 450 14.32 28.26 -3.44
CA SER A 450 13.82 28.15 -4.82
C SER A 450 14.88 28.47 -5.89
N LYS A 451 14.76 27.82 -7.06
CA LYS A 451 15.61 28.08 -8.25
C LYS A 451 15.34 29.45 -8.91
N LYS A 452 14.29 30.17 -8.48
CA LYS A 452 13.97 31.52 -8.94
C LYS A 452 14.65 32.52 -8.02
N SER A 453 15.13 33.61 -8.59
CA SER A 453 15.93 34.63 -7.92
C SER A 453 15.22 35.22 -6.70
N CYS A 454 15.54 34.63 -5.56
CA CYS A 454 15.36 35.18 -4.23
C CYS A 454 16.26 36.43 -4.15
N PHE A 455 15.67 37.62 -4.25
CA PHE A 455 16.42 38.86 -4.12
C PHE A 455 16.55 39.20 -2.65
N GLN A 456 17.78 39.29 -2.16
CA GLN A 456 18.08 39.80 -0.82
C GLN A 456 17.70 41.27 -0.76
#